data_AF-A0A0C9TGP9-F1
#
_entry.id   AF-A0A0C9TGP9-F1
#
_cell.length_a   1.000
_cell.length_b   1.000
_cell.length_c   1.000
_cell.angle_alpha   90.00
_cell.angle_beta   90.00
_cell.angle_gamma   90.00
#
_symmetry.space_group_name_H-M   'P 1'
#
loop_
_entity.id
_entity.type
_entity.pdbx_description
1 polymer ?
#
loop_
_entity_poly.entity_id
_entity_poly.type
_entity_poly.pdbx_seq_one_letter_code
_entity_poly.pdbx_strand_id
1 'polypeptide(L)'
;MSRLPPAFTSLYRLALRSTSASVLHHTIARKNLCKLWRPAFDAAAQVVRELQSYQLSQMERTRRERLLNIFQLRVDATLTLLLNSANSRGIPHQVVRNLNLLRKRHVDWVQGGYYSQLSKNAWKPQLSPTAPEYSSRSLIPESHRAAVIQARRRENKQVDERCWKALGEVVRMAEGRHNMSLGRVRLKPWAMEKS
;
A
#
# COMPACT_ATOMS: atom_id res chain seq x y z
N MET A 1 -18.78 -10.06 -14.55
CA MET A 1 -17.75 -10.49 -13.58
C MET A 1 -18.31 -11.63 -12.74
N SER A 2 -17.61 -12.76 -12.62
CA SER A 2 -18.05 -13.88 -11.77
C SER A 2 -18.09 -13.49 -10.30
N ARG A 3 -19.10 -13.97 -9.57
CA ARG A 3 -19.26 -13.72 -8.14
C ARG A 3 -18.23 -14.54 -7.35
N LEU A 4 -17.55 -13.89 -6.41
CA LEU A 4 -16.60 -14.59 -5.53
C LEU A 4 -17.33 -15.60 -4.63
N PRO A 5 -16.69 -16.75 -4.30
CA PRO A 5 -17.25 -17.73 -3.39
C PRO A 5 -17.60 -17.13 -2.01
N PRO A 6 -18.71 -17.58 -1.37
CA PRO A 6 -19.11 -17.09 -0.05
C PRO A 6 -17.98 -17.19 1.00
N ALA A 7 -17.24 -18.30 1.00
CA ALA A 7 -16.12 -18.53 1.91
C ALA A 7 -15.01 -17.47 1.80
N PHE A 8 -14.71 -17.01 0.58
CA PHE A 8 -13.73 -15.94 0.38
C PHE A 8 -14.24 -14.60 0.94
N THR A 9 -15.52 -14.30 0.70
CA THR A 9 -16.12 -13.06 1.20
C THR A 9 -16.28 -13.03 2.72
N SER A 10 -16.57 -14.18 3.35
CA SER A 10 -16.62 -14.30 4.81
C SER A 10 -15.24 -14.11 5.43
N LEU A 11 -14.19 -14.71 4.85
CA LEU A 11 -12.81 -14.51 5.26
C LEU A 11 -12.39 -13.03 5.18
N TYR A 12 -12.73 -12.34 4.09
CA TYR A 12 -12.45 -10.91 3.96
C TYR A 12 -13.18 -10.08 5.02
N ARG A 13 -14.45 -10.38 5.30
CA ARG A 13 -15.22 -9.70 6.37
C ARG A 13 -14.61 -9.97 7.75
N LEU A 14 -14.15 -11.20 8.01
CA LEU A 14 -13.46 -11.55 9.25
C LEU A 14 -12.17 -10.72 9.39
N ALA A 15 -11.33 -10.67 8.35
CA ALA A 15 -10.12 -9.86 8.36
C ALA A 15 -10.39 -8.37 8.62
N LEU A 16 -11.46 -7.80 8.06
CA LEU A 16 -11.88 -6.43 8.34
C LEU A 16 -12.28 -6.21 9.81
N ARG A 17 -13.03 -7.16 10.40
CA ARG A 17 -13.43 -7.11 11.81
C ARG A 17 -12.23 -7.27 12.73
N SER A 18 -11.38 -8.24 12.49
CA SER A 18 -10.13 -8.47 13.24
C SER A 18 -9.19 -7.26 13.16
N THR A 19 -9.09 -6.64 11.98
CA THR A 19 -8.33 -5.38 11.83
C THR A 19 -8.90 -4.29 12.74
N SER A 20 -10.22 -4.12 12.78
CA SER A 20 -10.86 -3.13 13.66
C SER A 20 -10.58 -3.41 15.13
N ALA A 21 -10.68 -4.66 15.56
CA ALA A 21 -10.43 -5.06 16.94
C ALA A 21 -8.94 -4.85 17.33
N SER A 22 -8.01 -5.21 16.44
CA SER A 22 -6.56 -5.12 16.68
C SER A 22 -6.06 -3.70 16.98
N VAL A 23 -6.80 -2.68 16.51
CA VAL A 23 -6.51 -1.26 16.75
C VAL A 23 -7.49 -0.61 17.73
N LEU A 24 -8.19 -1.41 18.53
CA LEU A 24 -9.15 -0.93 19.53
C LEU A 24 -10.19 0.03 18.93
N HIS A 25 -10.69 -0.31 17.74
CA HIS A 25 -11.67 0.45 16.97
C HIS A 25 -11.23 1.87 16.54
N HIS A 26 -9.93 2.17 16.56
CA HIS A 26 -9.41 3.43 16.05
C HIS A 26 -9.59 3.56 14.52
N THR A 27 -10.53 4.41 14.10
CA THR A 27 -10.99 4.53 12.70
C THR A 27 -9.88 4.77 11.67
N ILE A 28 -8.94 5.69 11.96
CA ILE A 28 -7.84 6.02 11.02
C ILE A 28 -6.89 4.83 10.86
N ALA A 29 -6.46 4.24 11.98
CA ALA A 29 -5.58 3.07 11.99
C ALA A 29 -6.21 1.90 11.23
N ARG A 30 -7.49 1.62 11.49
CA ARG A 30 -8.27 0.62 10.75
C ARG A 30 -8.23 0.90 9.25
N LYS A 31 -8.56 2.13 8.81
CA LYS A 31 -8.56 2.49 7.38
C LYS A 31 -7.18 2.29 6.75
N ASN A 32 -6.10 2.65 7.43
CA ASN A 32 -4.74 2.49 6.94
C ASN A 32 -4.33 1.02 6.80
N LEU A 33 -4.63 0.21 7.80
CA LEU A 33 -4.36 -1.23 7.80
C LEU A 33 -5.21 -1.98 6.75
N CYS A 34 -6.50 -1.65 6.61
CA CYS A 34 -7.32 -2.19 5.52
C CYS A 34 -6.69 -1.90 4.15
N LYS A 35 -6.16 -0.70 3.94
CA LYS A 35 -5.47 -0.33 2.69
C LYS A 35 -4.16 -1.10 2.48
N LEU A 36 -3.47 -1.49 3.56
CA LEU A 36 -2.27 -2.32 3.49
C LEU A 36 -2.59 -3.77 3.08
N TRP A 37 -3.64 -4.38 3.60
CA TRP A 37 -3.97 -5.78 3.27
C TRP A 37 -4.81 -5.95 2.00
N ARG A 38 -5.54 -4.91 1.57
CA ARG A 38 -6.36 -4.96 0.36
C ARG A 38 -5.64 -5.51 -0.88
N PRO A 39 -4.38 -5.13 -1.19
CA PRO A 39 -3.63 -5.71 -2.30
C PRO A 39 -3.50 -7.23 -2.29
N ALA A 40 -3.34 -7.84 -1.10
CA ALA A 40 -3.23 -9.29 -0.96
C ALA A 40 -4.59 -9.96 -1.25
N PHE A 41 -5.68 -9.39 -0.74
CA PHE A 41 -7.03 -9.86 -1.02
C PHE A 41 -7.43 -9.66 -2.49
N ASP A 42 -7.06 -8.54 -3.12
CA ASP A 42 -7.32 -8.30 -4.54
C ASP A 42 -6.61 -9.35 -5.41
N ALA A 43 -5.35 -9.66 -5.11
CA ALA A 43 -4.58 -10.68 -5.82
C ALA A 43 -5.19 -12.08 -5.65
N ALA A 44 -5.57 -12.44 -4.42
CA ALA A 44 -6.24 -13.72 -4.16
C ALA A 44 -7.62 -13.81 -4.84
N ALA A 45 -8.39 -12.73 -4.84
CA ALA A 45 -9.67 -12.66 -5.55
C ALA A 45 -9.49 -12.84 -7.07
N GLN A 46 -8.40 -12.34 -7.64
CA GLN A 46 -8.07 -12.57 -9.04
C GLN A 46 -7.77 -14.05 -9.30
N VAL A 47 -6.95 -14.69 -8.47
CA VAL A 47 -6.66 -16.14 -8.57
C VAL A 47 -7.92 -16.98 -8.45
N VAL A 48 -8.82 -16.65 -7.52
CA VAL A 48 -10.11 -17.36 -7.36
C VAL A 48 -10.98 -17.22 -8.60
N ARG A 49 -11.04 -16.03 -9.21
CA ARG A 49 -11.80 -15.83 -10.45
C ARG A 49 -11.22 -16.60 -11.64
N GLU A 50 -9.89 -16.64 -11.74
CA GLU A 50 -9.20 -17.44 -12.76
C GLU A 50 -9.48 -18.94 -12.57
N LEU A 51 -9.45 -19.45 -11.32
CA LEU A 51 -9.80 -20.83 -11.02
C LEU A 51 -11.27 -21.19 -11.33
N GLN A 52 -12.17 -20.21 -11.25
CA GLN A 52 -13.58 -20.38 -11.64
C GLN A 52 -13.79 -20.36 -13.16
N SER A 53 -12.83 -19.84 -13.94
CA SER A 53 -12.91 -19.84 -15.39
C SER A 53 -12.50 -21.20 -15.98
N TYR A 54 -13.28 -21.69 -16.94
CA TYR A 54 -13.16 -23.03 -17.52
C TYR A 54 -11.95 -23.26 -18.45
N GLN A 55 -11.03 -22.30 -18.60
CA GLN A 55 -9.97 -22.34 -19.63
C GLN A 55 -8.54 -22.40 -19.07
N LEU A 56 -8.29 -23.20 -18.03
CA LEU A 56 -6.94 -23.38 -17.48
C LEU A 56 -6.40 -24.77 -17.79
N SER A 57 -5.13 -24.84 -18.19
CA SER A 57 -4.41 -26.12 -18.22
C SER A 57 -4.33 -26.72 -16.81
N GLN A 58 -4.27 -28.06 -16.71
CA GLN A 58 -4.16 -28.76 -15.43
C GLN A 58 -2.95 -28.26 -14.61
N MET A 59 -1.82 -28.00 -15.27
CA MET A 59 -0.63 -27.46 -14.61
C MET A 59 -0.87 -26.05 -14.04
N GLU A 60 -1.55 -25.19 -14.80
CA GLU A 60 -1.86 -23.82 -14.36
C GLU A 60 -2.85 -23.83 -13.20
N ARG A 61 -3.85 -24.70 -13.26
CA ARG A 61 -4.82 -24.91 -12.19
C ARG A 61 -4.12 -25.30 -10.89
N THR A 62 -3.26 -26.32 -10.90
CA THR A 62 -2.49 -26.73 -9.72
C THR A 62 -1.61 -25.60 -9.18
N ARG A 63 -0.98 -24.82 -10.06
CA ARG A 63 -0.18 -23.65 -9.65
C ARG A 63 -1.04 -22.60 -8.94
N ARG A 64 -2.23 -22.29 -9.47
CA ARG A 64 -3.16 -21.30 -8.90
C ARG A 64 -3.76 -21.79 -7.58
N GLU A 65 -4.11 -23.06 -7.47
CA GLU A 65 -4.54 -23.70 -6.22
C GLU A 65 -3.45 -23.62 -5.15
N ARG A 66 -2.18 -23.88 -5.50
CA ARG A 66 -1.05 -23.71 -4.58
C ARG A 66 -0.90 -22.27 -4.10
N LEU A 67 -1.05 -21.28 -4.99
CA LEU A 67 -1.00 -19.87 -4.61
C LEU A 67 -2.14 -19.50 -3.65
N LEU A 68 -3.35 -20.04 -3.88
CA LEU A 68 -4.49 -19.81 -3.00
C LEU A 68 -4.29 -20.45 -1.61
N ASN A 69 -3.73 -21.66 -1.55
CA ASN A 69 -3.38 -22.31 -0.28
C ASN A 69 -2.33 -21.51 0.50
N ILE A 70 -1.28 -21.02 -0.17
CA ILE A 70 -0.28 -20.15 0.46
C ILE A 70 -0.93 -18.86 1.01
N PHE A 71 -1.86 -18.28 0.24
CA PHE A 71 -2.59 -17.11 0.70
C PHE A 71 -3.42 -17.42 1.95
N GLN A 72 -4.16 -18.53 1.99
CA GLN A 72 -4.96 -18.92 3.15
C GLN A 72 -4.10 -19.09 4.40
N LEU A 73 -3.00 -19.85 4.30
CA LEU A 73 -2.06 -20.04 5.41
C LEU A 73 -1.50 -18.70 5.94
N ARG A 74 -1.17 -17.78 5.03
CA ARG A 74 -0.68 -16.45 5.41
C ARG A 74 -1.75 -15.60 6.07
N VAL A 75 -2.99 -15.67 5.59
CA VAL A 75 -4.10 -14.94 6.20
C VAL A 75 -4.41 -15.48 7.58
N ASP A 76 -4.37 -16.79 7.79
CA ASP A 76 -4.58 -17.39 9.10
C ASP A 76 -3.53 -16.90 10.11
N ALA A 77 -2.25 -16.93 9.75
CA ALA A 77 -1.17 -16.38 10.58
C ALA A 77 -1.36 -14.87 10.85
N THR A 78 -1.79 -14.11 9.86
CA THR A 78 -2.13 -12.69 10.04
C THR A 78 -3.32 -12.50 10.98
N LEU A 79 -4.38 -13.33 10.88
CA LEU A 79 -5.53 -13.27 11.77
C LEU A 79 -5.14 -13.59 13.22
N THR A 80 -4.25 -14.56 13.43
CA THR A 80 -3.67 -14.85 14.76
C THR A 80 -2.90 -13.64 15.31
N LEU A 81 -2.09 -12.97 14.49
CA LEU A 81 -1.41 -11.73 14.89
C LEU A 81 -2.42 -10.65 15.31
N LEU A 82 -3.50 -10.46 14.54
CA LEU A 82 -4.52 -9.45 14.83
C LEU A 82 -5.33 -9.76 16.07
N LEU A 83 -5.67 -11.03 16.28
CA LEU A 83 -6.33 -11.51 17.49
C LEU A 83 -5.46 -11.26 18.72
N ASN A 84 -4.17 -11.63 18.64
CA ASN A 84 -3.21 -11.40 19.71
C ASN A 84 -3.00 -9.90 19.97
N SER A 85 -3.01 -9.07 18.93
CA SER A 85 -2.95 -7.61 19.06
C SER A 85 -4.20 -6.98 19.69
N ALA A 86 -5.36 -7.61 19.53
CA ALA A 86 -6.61 -7.15 20.13
C ALA A 86 -6.66 -7.49 21.64
N ASN A 87 -6.18 -8.67 22.01
CA ASN A 87 -6.20 -9.17 23.38
C ASN A 87 -5.01 -8.69 24.22
N SER A 88 -3.84 -8.57 23.60
CA SER A 88 -2.61 -8.16 24.28
C SER A 88 -2.17 -6.79 23.79
N ARG A 89 -1.70 -5.94 24.72
CA ARG A 89 -1.00 -4.68 24.39
C ARG A 89 0.51 -4.88 24.23
N GLY A 90 0.93 -6.12 23.97
CA GLY A 90 2.34 -6.52 23.86
C GLY A 90 2.94 -6.26 22.47
N ILE A 91 3.93 -7.07 22.11
CA ILE A 91 4.65 -6.98 20.82
C ILE A 91 3.68 -7.02 19.62
N PRO A 92 2.67 -7.91 19.55
CA PRO A 92 1.72 -7.91 18.43
C PRO A 92 1.03 -6.56 18.22
N HIS A 93 0.64 -5.90 19.30
CA HIS A 93 0.02 -4.57 19.25
C HIS A 93 0.98 -3.50 18.76
N GLN A 94 2.24 -3.54 19.22
CA GLN A 94 3.27 -2.65 18.73
C GLN A 94 3.53 -2.82 17.23
N VAL A 95 3.54 -4.07 16.74
CA VAL A 95 3.69 -4.37 15.31
C VAL A 95 2.53 -3.76 14.51
N VAL A 96 1.28 -3.99 14.92
CA VAL A 96 0.10 -3.44 14.24
C VAL A 96 0.11 -1.89 14.26
N ARG A 97 0.49 -1.29 15.39
CA ARG A 97 0.67 0.16 15.51
C ARG A 97 1.76 0.67 14.56
N ASN A 98 2.89 -0.02 14.48
CA ASN A 98 4.00 0.35 13.61
C ASN A 98 3.63 0.22 12.13
N LEU A 99 2.86 -0.79 11.73
CA LEU A 99 2.34 -0.90 10.36
C LEU A 99 1.43 0.28 10.00
N ASN A 100 0.57 0.70 10.91
CA ASN A 100 -0.24 1.90 10.70
C ASN A 100 0.65 3.15 10.56
N LEU A 101 1.66 3.32 11.41
CA LEU A 101 2.60 4.44 11.32
C LEU A 101 3.37 4.43 10.00
N LEU A 102 3.85 3.27 9.58
CA LEU A 102 4.56 3.07 8.31
C LEU A 102 3.67 3.50 7.14
N ARG A 103 2.42 3.03 7.08
CA ARG A 103 1.48 3.46 6.04
C ARG A 103 1.22 4.96 6.08
N LYS A 104 1.00 5.53 7.27
CA LYS A 104 0.76 6.97 7.43
C LYS A 104 1.96 7.77 6.91
N ARG A 105 3.18 7.48 7.38
CA ARG A 105 4.41 8.15 6.97
C ARG A 105 4.67 8.02 5.48
N HIS A 106 4.40 6.86 4.89
CA HIS A 106 4.52 6.69 3.45
C HIS A 106 3.49 7.53 2.67
N VAL A 107 2.25 7.63 3.16
CA VAL A 107 1.23 8.50 2.55
C VAL A 107 1.65 9.96 2.66
N ASP A 108 2.11 10.41 3.84
CA ASP A 108 2.58 11.77 4.07
C ASP A 108 3.78 12.10 3.17
N TRP A 109 4.73 11.16 3.03
CA TRP A 109 5.90 11.30 2.15
C TRP A 109 5.49 11.44 0.69
N VAL A 110 4.57 10.61 0.20
CA VAL A 110 4.10 10.72 -1.20
C VAL A 110 3.24 11.96 -1.44
N GLN A 111 2.37 12.33 -0.50
CA GLN A 111 1.57 13.55 -0.60
C GLN A 111 2.44 14.81 -0.57
N GLY A 112 3.36 14.90 0.40
CA GLY A 112 4.27 16.03 0.54
C GLY A 112 5.32 16.11 -0.57
N GLY A 113 5.79 14.97 -1.09
CA GLY A 113 6.85 14.93 -2.09
C GLY A 113 6.33 14.96 -3.54
N TYR A 114 5.48 14.01 -3.90
CA TYR A 114 5.04 13.79 -5.28
C TYR A 114 3.81 14.61 -5.64
N TYR A 115 2.75 14.55 -4.83
CA TYR A 115 1.49 15.23 -5.18
C TYR A 115 1.54 16.74 -4.95
N SER A 116 2.30 17.24 -3.99
CA SER A 116 2.45 18.69 -3.77
C SER A 116 3.12 19.41 -4.94
N GLN A 117 4.01 18.74 -5.68
CA GLN A 117 4.65 19.29 -6.87
C GLN A 117 3.67 19.33 -8.04
N LEU A 118 2.83 18.30 -8.19
CA LEU A 118 1.78 18.25 -9.19
C LEU A 118 0.68 19.30 -8.94
N SER A 119 0.25 19.48 -7.69
CA SER A 119 -0.77 20.48 -7.34
C SER A 119 -0.27 21.92 -7.55
N LYS A 120 1.04 22.17 -7.39
CA LYS A 120 1.64 23.48 -7.69
C LYS A 120 1.62 23.82 -9.16
N ASN A 121 1.59 22.80 -10.03
CA ASN A 121 1.54 22.93 -11.47
C ASN A 121 0.16 22.59 -12.04
N ALA A 122 -0.87 22.50 -11.19
CA ALA A 122 -2.23 22.23 -11.65
C ALA A 122 -2.79 23.47 -12.35
N TRP A 123 -3.42 23.28 -13.51
CA TRP A 123 -4.12 24.34 -14.21
C TRP A 123 -5.26 24.88 -13.34
N LYS A 124 -5.27 26.20 -13.13
CA LYS A 124 -6.30 26.93 -12.39
C LYS A 124 -7.17 27.72 -13.39
N PRO A 125 -8.39 27.26 -13.70
CA PRO A 125 -9.23 27.88 -14.75
C PRO A 125 -9.65 29.32 -14.43
N GLN A 126 -9.55 29.74 -13.17
CA GLN A 126 -9.88 31.09 -12.73
C GLN A 126 -8.77 32.12 -13.03
N LEU A 127 -7.60 31.68 -13.47
CA LEU A 127 -6.47 32.54 -13.80
C LEU A 127 -6.33 32.75 -15.31
N SER A 128 -5.91 33.95 -15.69
CA SER A 128 -5.52 34.25 -17.07
C SER A 128 -4.40 33.30 -17.54
N PRO A 129 -4.39 32.87 -18.83
CA PRO A 129 -3.29 32.08 -19.40
C PRO A 129 -1.90 32.71 -19.26
N THR A 130 -1.84 34.04 -19.11
CA THR A 130 -0.59 34.81 -18.91
C THR A 130 -0.21 35.01 -17.44
N ALA A 131 -0.94 34.39 -16.50
CA ALA A 131 -0.64 34.53 -15.08
C ALA A 131 0.80 34.05 -14.76
N PRO A 132 1.53 34.73 -13.86
CA PRO A 132 2.90 34.38 -13.51
C PRO A 132 3.03 32.99 -12.88
N GLU A 133 1.93 32.43 -12.36
CA GLU A 133 1.86 31.06 -11.85
C GLU A 133 2.05 30.00 -12.96
N TYR A 134 1.80 30.36 -14.22
CA TYR A 134 2.06 29.53 -15.40
C TYR A 134 3.40 29.81 -16.07
N SER A 135 4.15 30.82 -15.60
CA SER A 135 5.48 31.08 -16.14
C SER A 135 6.36 29.86 -15.92
N SER A 136 7.01 29.39 -16.98
CA SER A 136 7.94 28.26 -16.89
C SER A 136 9.08 28.67 -15.96
N ARG A 137 9.09 28.13 -14.73
CA ARG A 137 10.21 28.34 -13.81
C ARG A 137 11.49 27.94 -14.53
N SER A 138 12.46 28.83 -14.54
CA SER A 138 13.77 28.57 -15.13
C SER A 138 14.34 27.28 -14.52
N LEU A 139 14.78 26.36 -15.38
CA LEU A 139 15.50 25.16 -14.95
C LEU A 139 16.88 25.51 -14.35
N ILE A 140 17.32 26.74 -14.57
CA ILE A 140 18.57 27.31 -14.10
C ILE A 140 18.30 27.95 -12.73
N PRO A 141 18.93 27.45 -11.64
CA PRO A 141 18.75 28.04 -10.32
C PRO A 141 19.24 29.50 -10.30
N GLU A 142 18.39 30.40 -9.82
CA GLU A 142 18.65 31.86 -9.73
C GLU A 142 19.90 32.22 -8.90
N SER A 143 20.37 31.29 -8.06
CA SER A 143 21.59 31.47 -7.27
C SER A 143 22.29 30.14 -7.00
N HIS A 144 23.60 30.19 -6.73
CA HIS A 144 24.37 29.04 -6.27
C HIS A 144 23.77 28.41 -4.99
N ARG A 145 23.26 29.24 -4.07
CA ARG A 145 22.55 28.75 -2.87
C ARG A 145 21.29 27.96 -3.22
N ALA A 146 20.48 28.45 -4.17
CA ALA A 146 19.31 27.72 -4.65
C ALA A 146 19.70 26.40 -5.33
N ALA A 147 20.81 26.37 -6.09
CA ALA A 147 21.35 25.16 -6.71
C ALA A 147 21.72 24.10 -5.67
N VAL A 148 22.46 24.49 -4.63
CA VAL A 148 22.87 23.58 -3.53
C VAL A 148 21.65 23.05 -2.77
N ILE A 149 20.66 23.89 -2.47
CA ILE A 149 19.42 23.46 -1.81
C ILE A 149 18.64 22.47 -2.69
N GLN A 150 18.55 22.71 -3.99
CA GLN A 150 17.88 21.79 -4.92
C GLN A 150 18.64 20.46 -5.03
N ALA A 151 19.97 20.48 -5.12
CA ALA A 151 20.80 19.29 -5.14
C ALA A 151 20.59 18.45 -3.88
N ARG A 152 20.67 19.06 -2.70
CA ARG A 152 20.43 18.40 -1.41
C ARG A 152 19.01 17.82 -1.30
N ARG A 153 18.00 18.52 -1.82
CA ARG A 153 16.62 18.00 -1.89
C ARG A 153 16.51 16.79 -2.80
N ARG A 154 17.19 16.77 -3.95
CA ARG A 154 17.23 15.62 -4.87
C ARG A 154 17.91 14.43 -4.22
N GLU A 155 19.05 14.66 -3.58
CA GLU A 155 19.78 13.63 -2.84
C GLU A 155 18.92 13.02 -1.72
N ASN A 156 18.32 13.85 -0.86
CA ASN A 156 17.42 13.38 0.19
C ASN A 156 16.25 12.55 -0.36
N LYS A 157 15.65 12.96 -1.49
CA LYS A 157 14.59 12.18 -2.14
C LYS A 157 15.09 10.79 -2.59
N GLN A 158 16.28 10.71 -3.18
CA GLN A 158 16.87 9.44 -3.59
C GLN A 158 17.16 8.54 -2.38
N VAL A 159 17.66 9.12 -1.28
CA VAL A 159 17.87 8.39 -0.03
C VAL A 159 16.54 7.86 0.51
N ASP A 160 15.51 8.70 0.59
CA ASP A 160 14.17 8.29 1.03
C ASP A 160 13.61 7.14 0.19
N GLU A 161 13.72 7.21 -1.13
CA GLU A 161 13.27 6.15 -2.05
C GLU A 161 14.01 4.83 -1.82
N ARG A 162 15.33 4.88 -1.63
CA ARG A 162 16.14 3.70 -1.30
C ARG A 162 15.74 3.11 0.05
N CYS A 163 15.54 3.96 1.06
CA CYS A 163 15.10 3.54 2.40
C CYS A 163 13.73 2.87 2.37
N TRP A 164 12.76 3.40 1.63
CA TRP A 164 11.44 2.78 1.49
C TRP A 164 11.49 1.44 0.76
N LYS A 165 12.37 1.30 -0.26
CA LYS A 165 12.61 0.01 -0.92
C LYS A 165 13.23 -1.00 0.05
N ALA A 166 14.27 -0.61 0.78
CA ALA A 166 14.93 -1.47 1.76
C ALA A 166 13.98 -1.92 2.87
N LEU A 167 13.16 -1.00 3.42
CA LEU A 167 12.14 -1.33 4.40
C LEU A 167 11.09 -2.31 3.82
N GLY A 168 10.72 -2.13 2.56
CA GLY A 168 9.85 -3.07 1.84
C GLY A 168 10.44 -4.48 1.74
N GLU A 169 11.74 -4.62 1.54
CA GLU A 169 12.42 -5.93 1.56
C GLU A 169 12.45 -6.54 2.96
N VAL A 170 12.73 -5.74 4.00
CA VAL A 170 12.68 -6.22 5.39
C VAL A 170 11.30 -6.75 5.75
N VAL A 171 10.24 -6.06 5.34
CA VAL A 171 8.86 -6.54 5.52
C VAL A 171 8.64 -7.86 4.77
N ARG A 172 9.13 -8.01 3.54
CA ARG A 172 9.02 -9.27 2.78
C ARG A 172 9.80 -10.42 3.42
N MET A 173 10.98 -10.15 3.96
CA MET A 173 11.77 -11.15 4.69
C MET A 173 11.03 -11.60 5.95
N ALA A 174 10.46 -10.67 6.71
CA ALA A 174 9.68 -10.99 7.91
C ALA A 174 8.43 -11.83 7.57
N GLU A 175 7.72 -11.47 6.49
CA GLU A 175 6.59 -12.26 5.99
C GLU A 175 7.01 -13.67 5.54
N GLY A 176 8.15 -13.80 4.87
CA GLY A 176 8.70 -15.10 4.47
C GLY A 176 9.09 -15.97 5.67
N ARG A 177 9.70 -15.37 6.69
CA ARG A 177 10.11 -16.07 7.92
C ARG A 177 8.91 -16.57 8.73
N HIS A 178 7.89 -15.74 8.89
CA HIS A 178 6.74 -16.05 9.74
C HIS A 178 5.51 -16.54 8.97
N ASN A 179 5.62 -16.75 7.67
CA ASN A 179 4.53 -17.16 6.79
C ASN A 179 3.25 -16.33 7.01
N MET A 180 3.38 -15.02 7.11
CA MET A 180 2.23 -14.11 7.33
C MET A 180 2.20 -12.99 6.29
N SER A 181 1.09 -12.27 6.21
CA SER A 181 0.94 -11.07 5.39
C SER A 181 0.88 -9.82 6.28
N LEU A 182 1.89 -8.96 6.19
CA LEU A 182 1.96 -7.64 6.83
C LEU A 182 1.41 -6.53 5.92
N GLY A 183 1.08 -6.89 4.67
CA GLY A 183 0.43 -6.02 3.70
C GLY A 183 1.39 -5.36 2.72
N ARG A 184 0.84 -4.59 1.79
CA ARG A 184 1.58 -3.88 0.75
C ARG A 184 1.13 -2.45 0.67
N VAL A 185 2.09 -1.55 0.59
CA VAL A 185 1.83 -0.16 0.27
C VAL A 185 1.65 -0.05 -1.24
N ARG A 186 0.40 -0.01 -1.70
CA ARG A 186 0.12 0.47 -3.06
C ARG A 186 0.11 1.99 -3.06
N LEU A 187 0.94 2.57 -3.93
CA LEU A 187 0.71 3.90 -4.47
C LEU A 187 -0.30 3.77 -5.59
N LYS A 188 -1.23 4.72 -5.71
CA LYS A 188 -2.00 4.85 -6.95
C LYS A 188 -1.01 5.45 -7.96
N PRO A 189 -0.49 4.68 -8.94
CA PRO A 189 0.27 5.29 -10.01
C PRO A 189 -0.70 6.20 -10.77
N TRP A 190 -0.22 7.31 -11.32
CA TRP A 190 -0.98 8.16 -12.24
C TRP A 190 -1.51 7.43 -13.48
N ALA A 191 -1.11 6.17 -13.72
CA ALA A 191 -1.53 5.38 -14.87
C ALA A 191 -3.06 5.37 -14.99
N MET A 192 -3.51 6.20 -15.92
CA MET A 192 -4.82 6.30 -16.54
C MET A 192 -5.68 5.06 -16.28
N GLU A 193 -6.55 5.12 -15.27
CA GLU A 193 -7.85 4.48 -15.38
C GLU A 193 -8.61 5.28 -16.45
N LYS A 194 -8.27 5.04 -17.72
CA LYS A 194 -9.21 5.21 -18.82
C LYS A 194 -10.15 4.02 -18.71
N SER A 195 -11.27 4.24 -18.03
CA SER A 195 -12.51 3.52 -18.26
C SER A 195 -13.38 4.41 -19.13
#